data_AF-A0A845GDG2-F1
#
_entry.id   AF-A0A845GDG2-F1
#
_cell.length_a   1.000
_cell.length_b   1.000
_cell.length_c   1.000
_cell.angle_alpha   90.00
_cell.angle_beta   90.00
_cell.angle_gamma   90.00
#
_symmetry.space_group_name_H-M   'P 1'
#
loop_
_entity.id
_entity.type
_entity.pdbx_description
1 polymer ?
#
loop_
_entity_poly.entity_id
_entity_poly.type
_entity_poly.pdbx_seq_one_letter_code
_entity_poly.pdbx_strand_id
1 'polypeptide(L)'
;MTSVPKGRIRAPGAGVKADDGAKPLMRKQINIDAETFALLTAVGGDQLSLGVREAARRLAEHADLAPFDPKRHRARSALRP
;
A
#
# COMPACT_ATOMS: atom_id res chain seq x y z
N MET A 1 44.63 -15.75 -31.88
CA MET A 1 43.19 -15.74 -31.49
C MET A 1 43.19 -15.95 -29.98
N THR A 2 42.77 -15.01 -29.13
CA THR A 2 41.39 -14.47 -29.04
C THR A 2 41.41 -13.06 -28.45
N SER A 3 40.79 -12.11 -29.15
CA SER A 3 40.56 -10.74 -28.69
C SER A 3 39.48 -10.71 -27.61
N VAL A 4 39.79 -10.14 -26.45
CA VAL A 4 38.77 -9.80 -25.43
C VAL A 4 37.79 -8.80 -26.06
N PRO A 5 36.47 -9.04 -26.05
CA PRO A 5 35.53 -8.04 -26.53
C PRO A 5 35.63 -6.84 -25.59
N LYS A 6 35.98 -5.68 -26.17
CA LYS A 6 36.02 -4.38 -25.48
C LYS A 6 34.61 -4.08 -24.97
N GLY A 7 34.30 -4.61 -23.78
CA GLY A 7 33.04 -4.39 -23.10
C GLY A 7 32.85 -2.89 -22.95
N ARG A 8 31.72 -2.38 -23.45
CA ARG A 8 31.31 -0.99 -23.24
C ARG A 8 31.23 -0.77 -21.73
N ILE A 9 32.25 -0.16 -21.14
CA ILE A 9 32.22 0.33 -19.76
C ILE A 9 31.09 1.36 -19.73
N ARG A 10 29.95 0.98 -19.12
CA ARG A 10 28.86 1.93 -18.90
C ARG A 10 29.37 2.96 -17.90
N ALA A 11 29.22 4.24 -18.23
CA ALA A 11 29.62 5.32 -17.32
C ALA A 11 28.91 5.17 -15.97
N PRO A 12 29.53 5.54 -14.84
CA PRO A 12 28.85 5.56 -13.54
C PRO A 12 27.61 6.45 -13.65
N GLY A 13 26.41 5.87 -13.50
CA GLY A 13 25.13 6.56 -13.68
C GLY A 13 24.42 6.33 -15.02
N ALA A 14 25.04 5.65 -15.99
CA ALA A 14 24.40 5.30 -17.26
C ALA A 14 23.53 4.04 -17.13
N GLY A 15 22.30 4.21 -16.63
CA GLY A 15 21.22 3.23 -16.85
C GLY A 15 20.36 2.86 -15.65
N VAL A 16 20.45 3.54 -14.51
CA VAL A 16 19.48 3.37 -13.43
C VAL A 16 18.46 4.49 -13.57
N LYS A 17 17.22 4.15 -13.94
CA LYS A 17 16.11 5.11 -13.88
C LYS A 17 16.03 5.63 -12.45
N ALA A 18 15.88 6.95 -12.29
CA ALA A 18 15.59 7.53 -10.98
C ALA A 18 14.41 6.76 -10.38
N ASP A 19 14.55 6.34 -9.13
CA ASP A 19 13.43 5.76 -8.37
C ASP A 19 12.45 6.90 -8.12
N ASP A 20 11.47 7.01 -9.01
CA ASP A 20 10.36 7.97 -8.93
C ASP A 20 9.35 7.57 -7.84
N GLY A 21 9.63 6.49 -7.09
CA GLY A 21 8.75 5.95 -6.07
C GLY A 21 7.50 5.28 -6.65
N ALA A 22 7.36 5.21 -7.98
CA ALA A 22 6.22 4.59 -8.63
C ALA A 22 6.35 3.06 -8.58
N LYS A 23 5.81 2.47 -7.50
CA LYS A 23 5.76 1.01 -7.36
C LYS A 23 4.74 0.41 -8.33
N PRO A 24 4.99 -0.80 -8.85
CA PRO A 24 4.01 -1.51 -9.69
C PRO A 24 2.67 -1.64 -8.99
N LEU A 25 1.59 -1.27 -9.68
CA LEU A 25 0.25 -1.33 -9.13
C LEU A 25 -0.22 -2.79 -9.02
N MET A 26 -0.35 -3.32 -7.80
CA MET A 26 -0.99 -4.62 -7.57
C MET A 26 -2.51 -4.45 -7.56
N ARG A 27 -3.19 -5.09 -8.51
CA ARG A 27 -4.65 -5.20 -8.51
C ARG A 27 -5.05 -6.38 -7.63
N LYS A 28 -5.97 -6.14 -6.69
CA LYS A 28 -6.59 -7.17 -5.86
C LYS A 28 -8.10 -7.06 -5.97
N GLN A 29 -8.77 -8.21 -6.06
CA GLN A 29 -10.22 -8.29 -5.96
C GLN A 29 -10.56 -8.80 -4.57
N ILE A 30 -11.44 -8.09 -3.87
CA ILE A 30 -11.90 -8.42 -2.53
C ILE A 30 -13.41 -8.30 -2.49
N ASN A 31 -14.05 -9.17 -1.72
CA ASN A 31 -15.48 -9.05 -1.42
C ASN A 31 -15.61 -8.36 -0.07
N ILE A 32 -16.39 -7.28 -0.03
CA ILE A 32 -16.69 -6.52 1.18
C ILE A 32 -18.21 -6.32 1.26
N ASP A 33 -18.73 -6.16 2.48
CA ASP A 33 -20.14 -5.83 2.68
C ASP A 33 -20.45 -4.39 2.23
N ALA A 34 -21.75 -4.10 2.07
CA ALA A 34 -22.23 -2.83 1.55
C ALA A 34 -21.93 -1.65 2.49
N GLU A 35 -21.91 -1.87 3.80
CA GLU A 35 -21.63 -0.81 4.79
C GLU A 35 -20.16 -0.42 4.73
N THR A 36 -19.27 -1.41 4.69
CA THR A 36 -17.82 -1.20 4.49
C THR A 36 -17.53 -0.50 3.17
N PHE A 37 -18.23 -0.88 2.09
CA PHE A 37 -18.10 -0.21 0.79
C PHE A 37 -18.49 1.27 0.88
N ALA A 38 -19.64 1.59 1.48
CA ALA A 38 -20.12 2.96 1.61
C ALA A 38 -19.16 3.81 2.46
N LEU A 39 -18.69 3.27 3.58
CA LEU A 39 -17.75 3.95 4.46
C LEU A 39 -16.43 4.30 3.75
N LEU A 40 -15.80 3.32 3.11
CA LEU A 40 -14.53 3.53 2.42
C LEU A 40 -14.69 4.47 1.22
N THR A 41 -15.80 4.38 0.50
CA THR A 41 -16.10 5.28 -0.61
C THR A 41 -16.24 6.73 -0.13
N ALA A 42 -16.93 6.95 1.00
CA ALA A 42 -17.04 8.29 1.60
C ALA A 42 -15.69 8.84 2.06
N VAL A 43 -14.84 8.02 2.69
CA VAL A 43 -13.47 8.41 3.08
C VAL A 43 -12.64 8.82 1.86
N GLY A 44 -12.84 8.13 0.74
CA GLY A 44 -12.10 8.35 -0.50
C GLY A 44 -12.69 9.39 -1.44
N GLY A 45 -13.75 10.12 -1.07
CA GLY A 45 -14.41 11.07 -1.97
C GLY A 45 -14.92 10.41 -3.25
N ASP A 46 -15.74 9.36 -3.11
CA ASP A 46 -16.30 8.54 -4.20
C ASP A 46 -15.31 7.59 -4.90
N GLN A 47 -14.06 7.51 -4.43
CA GLN A 47 -13.07 6.56 -4.92
C GLN A 47 -12.69 5.51 -3.87
N LEU A 48 -13.23 4.29 -4.00
CA LEU A 48 -12.96 3.19 -3.07
C LEU A 48 -11.46 2.92 -2.85
N SER A 49 -10.65 2.89 -3.92
CA SER A 49 -9.22 2.60 -3.80
C SER A 49 -8.45 3.67 -3.02
N LEU A 50 -8.88 4.93 -3.11
CA LEU A 50 -8.33 6.02 -2.31
C LEU A 50 -8.77 5.89 -0.86
N GLY A 51 -10.05 5.60 -0.62
CA GLY A 51 -10.58 5.34 0.70
C GLY A 51 -9.85 4.24 1.47
N VAL A 52 -9.56 3.12 0.80
CA VAL A 52 -8.76 2.02 1.36
C VAL A 52 -7.35 2.48 1.74
N ARG A 53 -6.68 3.25 0.87
CA ARG A 53 -5.33 3.76 1.13
C ARG A 53 -5.31 4.75 2.30
N GLU A 54 -6.29 5.65 2.37
CA GLU A 54 -6.41 6.61 3.46
C GLU A 54 -6.74 5.93 4.79
N ALA A 55 -7.65 4.95 4.78
CA ALA A 55 -7.93 4.15 5.97
C ALA A 55 -6.68 3.41 6.47
N ALA A 56 -5.91 2.79 5.56
CA ALA A 56 -4.66 2.12 5.89
C ALA A 56 -3.59 3.09 6.42
N ARG A 57 -3.48 4.29 5.83
CA ARG A 57 -2.59 5.35 6.31
C ARG A 57 -2.93 5.76 7.74
N ARG A 58 -4.22 6.01 8.04
CA ARG A 58 -4.68 6.36 9.39
C ARG A 58 -4.37 5.26 10.41
N LEU A 59 -4.55 3.99 10.05
CA LEU A 59 -4.17 2.86 10.92
C LEU A 59 -2.67 2.85 11.22
N ALA A 60 -1.83 3.08 10.21
CA ALA A 60 -0.39 3.16 10.38
C ALA A 60 0.03 4.34 11.26
N GLU A 61 -0.58 5.52 11.09
CA GLU A 61 -0.33 6.71 11.91
C GLU A 61 -0.73 6.50 13.37
N HIS A 62 -1.76 5.70 13.64
CA HIS A 62 -2.15 5.31 14.98
C HIS A 62 -1.37 4.10 15.54
N ALA A 63 -0.35 3.61 14.82
CA ALA A 63 0.40 2.40 15.14
C ALA A 63 -0.47 1.14 15.33
N ASP A 64 -1.69 1.14 14.78
CA ASP A 64 -2.64 0.03 14.86
C ASP A 64 -2.48 -0.90 13.66
N LEU A 65 -1.32 -1.56 13.63
CA LEU A 65 -0.93 -2.48 12.56
C LEU A 65 -1.10 -3.95 12.95
N ALA A 66 -1.64 -4.21 14.14
CA ALA A 66 -1.90 -5.58 14.57
C ALA A 66 -2.95 -6.22 13.65
N PRO A 67 -2.79 -7.50 13.27
CA PRO A 67 -3.84 -8.23 12.57
C PRO A 67 -5.15 -8.11 13.33
N PHE A 68 -6.25 -7.94 12.59
CA PHE A 68 -7.56 -7.87 13.20
C PHE A 68 -7.82 -9.16 14.00
N ASP A 69 -8.08 -9.00 15.29
CA ASP A 69 -8.50 -10.06 16.19
C ASP A 69 -9.84 -9.64 16.81
N PRO A 70 -10.91 -10.44 16.63
CA PRO A 70 -12.24 -10.06 17.10
C PRO A 70 -12.34 -9.92 18.62
N LYS A 71 -11.55 -10.68 19.40
CA LYS A 71 -11.51 -10.56 20.87
C LYS A 71 -10.86 -9.24 21.27
N ARG A 72 -9.70 -8.92 20.66
CA ARG A 72 -9.00 -7.65 20.91
C ARG A 72 -9.82 -6.44 20.46
N HIS A 73 -10.55 -6.55 19.35
CA HIS A 73 -11.40 -5.49 18.85
C HIS A 73 -12.54 -5.18 19.83
N ARG A 74 -13.30 -6.21 20.27
CA ARG A 74 -14.38 -6.04 21.26
C ARG A 74 -13.89 -5.41 22.56
N ALA A 75 -12.74 -5.86 23.08
CA ALA A 75 -12.14 -5.29 24.29
C ALA A 75 -11.80 -3.80 24.12
N ARG A 76 -11.33 -3.40 22.94
CA ARG A 76 -11.02 -1.99 22.62
C ARG A 76 -12.27 -1.12 22.51
N SER A 77 -13.31 -1.63 21.86
CA SER A 77 -14.59 -0.92 21.70
C SER A 77 -15.30 -0.72 23.04
N ALA A 78 -15.08 -1.60 24.01
CA ALA A 78 -15.61 -1.46 25.37
C ALA A 78 -14.87 -0.43 26.24
N LEU A 79 -13.66 -0.01 25.84
CA LEU A 79 -12.80 0.94 26.59
C LEU A 79 -12.90 2.38 26.06
N ARG A 80 -13.52 2.61 24.89
CA ARG A 80 -13.81 3.96 24.39
C ARG A 80 -15.26 4.32 24.77
N PRO A 81 -15.47 5.40 25.55
CA PRO A 81 -16.81 5.89 25.89
C PRO A 81 -17.57 6.39 24.66
#